data_AF-A0A3D0J0Z8-F1
#
_entry.id   AF-A0A3D0J0Z8-F1
#
_cell.length_a   1.000
_cell.length_b   1.000
_cell.length_c   1.000
_cell.angle_alpha   90.00
_cell.angle_beta   90.00
_cell.angle_gamma   90.00
#
_symmetry.space_group_name_H-M   'P 1'
#
loop_
_entity.id
_entity.type
_entity.pdbx_description
1 polymer ?
#
loop_
_entity_poly.entity_id
_entity_poly.type
_entity_poly.pdbx_seq_one_letter_code
_entity_poly.pdbx_strand_id
1 'polypeptide(L)'
;FVSYFLIVWDFIDHAKKRGIPVGPGRGSAAGSLVSYVLGITDLCPIRYGLLFERFLNPERVSPPDIDVDFCPDRREEVIGYVRNKYGERAVAQIITFGTMGAKMAVRDVGRVMGMSFGETSRIADLIPKVPGAKLSDALKQVPELRNLAQEDSVKP
;
A
#
# COMPACT_ATOMS: atom_id res chain seq x y z
N PHE A 1 -10.63 -17.43 -15.56
CA PHE A 1 -9.77 -16.22 -15.48
C PHE A 1 -8.63 -16.19 -16.50
N VAL A 2 -8.74 -16.88 -17.65
CA VAL A 2 -7.63 -16.97 -18.64
C VAL A 2 -7.21 -15.59 -19.15
N SER A 3 -8.17 -14.75 -19.56
CA SER A 3 -7.87 -13.40 -20.09
C SER A 3 -7.14 -12.52 -19.08
N TYR A 4 -7.45 -12.65 -17.79
CA TYR A 4 -6.76 -11.90 -16.73
C TYR A 4 -5.28 -12.27 -16.64
N PHE A 5 -4.97 -13.58 -16.65
CA PHE A 5 -3.60 -14.06 -16.69
C PHE A 5 -2.84 -13.57 -17.92
N LEU A 6 -3.48 -13.57 -19.10
CA LEU A 6 -2.85 -13.12 -20.33
C LEU A 6 -2.57 -11.61 -20.32
N ILE A 7 -3.48 -10.79 -19.77
CA ILE A 7 -3.26 -9.35 -19.61
C ILE A 7 -2.10 -9.09 -18.65
N VAL A 8 -2.04 -9.81 -17.52
CA VAL A 8 -0.96 -9.67 -16.52
C VAL A 8 0.38 -10.12 -17.08
N TRP A 9 0.41 -11.29 -17.71
CA TRP A 9 1.59 -11.80 -18.41
C TRP A 9 2.11 -10.80 -19.44
N ASP A 10 1.23 -10.20 -20.23
CA ASP A 10 1.60 -9.32 -21.34
C ASP A 10 2.43 -8.10 -20.91
N PHE A 11 1.99 -7.35 -19.88
CA PHE A 11 2.74 -6.18 -19.45
C PHE A 11 3.99 -6.54 -18.64
N ILE A 12 4.02 -7.69 -17.96
CA ILE A 12 5.22 -8.20 -17.27
C ILE A 12 6.27 -8.64 -18.29
N ASP A 13 5.86 -9.42 -19.31
CA ASP A 13 6.73 -9.87 -20.39
C ASP A 13 7.29 -8.68 -21.18
N HIS A 14 6.45 -7.67 -21.46
CA HIS A 14 6.90 -6.41 -22.05
C HIS A 14 7.98 -5.72 -21.21
N ALA A 15 7.74 -5.60 -19.89
CA ALA A 15 8.70 -4.98 -18.98
C ALA A 15 10.04 -5.75 -18.96
N LYS A 16 9.99 -7.08 -18.83
CA LYS A 16 11.18 -7.95 -18.83
C LYS A 16 11.96 -7.83 -20.15
N LYS A 17 11.29 -7.84 -21.31
CA LYS A 17 11.91 -7.67 -22.63
C LYS A 17 12.59 -6.31 -22.83
N ARG A 18 12.10 -5.27 -22.16
CA ARG A 18 12.70 -3.92 -22.16
C ARG A 18 13.72 -3.68 -21.04
N GLY A 19 14.09 -4.74 -20.31
CA GLY A 19 15.01 -4.67 -19.18
C GLY A 19 14.50 -3.81 -18.03
N ILE A 20 13.18 -3.66 -17.88
CA ILE A 20 12.56 -3.01 -16.72
C ILE A 20 12.53 -4.06 -15.59
N PRO A 21 13.16 -3.80 -14.43
CA PRO A 21 13.12 -4.73 -13.32
C PRO A 21 11.68 -4.93 -12.82
N VAL A 22 11.28 -6.20 -12.70
CA VAL A 22 10.01 -6.65 -12.13
C VAL A 22 10.32 -7.42 -10.86
N GLY A 23 9.54 -7.22 -9.80
CA GLY A 23 9.69 -7.98 -8.57
C GLY A 23 9.41 -9.47 -8.78
N PRO A 24 9.92 -10.36 -7.90
CA PRO A 24 9.81 -11.81 -8.04
C PRO A 24 8.37 -12.36 -7.89
N GLY A 25 7.38 -11.50 -7.65
CA GLY A 25 6.00 -11.83 -7.35
C GLY A 25 5.64 -11.47 -5.91
N ARG A 26 4.44 -10.90 -5.71
CA ARG A 26 3.92 -10.49 -4.39
C ARG A 26 2.62 -11.23 -4.08
N GLY A 27 2.38 -11.42 -2.79
CA GLY A 27 1.11 -11.97 -2.30
C GLY A 27 0.92 -13.45 -2.63
N SER A 28 -0.33 -13.86 -2.83
CA SER A 28 -0.68 -15.25 -3.06
C SER A 28 -0.34 -15.73 -4.47
N ALA A 29 -0.11 -14.83 -5.43
CA ALA A 29 0.20 -15.17 -6.83
C ALA A 29 1.41 -16.11 -6.99
N ALA A 30 2.37 -16.06 -6.06
CA ALA A 30 3.54 -16.95 -6.03
C ALA A 30 3.20 -18.43 -5.79
N GLY A 31 2.00 -18.74 -5.26
CA GLY A 31 1.51 -20.12 -5.11
C GLY A 31 1.03 -20.77 -6.41
N SER A 32 0.95 -20.02 -7.51
CA SER A 32 0.46 -20.51 -8.79
C SER A 32 1.60 -20.99 -9.69
N LEU A 33 1.62 -22.29 -10.00
CA LEU A 33 2.59 -22.85 -10.95
C LEU A 33 2.43 -22.24 -12.35
N VAL A 34 1.19 -21.91 -12.73
CA VAL A 34 0.90 -21.21 -13.99
C VAL A 34 1.56 -19.83 -14.01
N SER A 35 1.51 -19.10 -12.89
CA SER A 35 2.17 -17.79 -12.78
C SER A 35 3.70 -17.92 -12.90
N TYR A 36 4.27 -18.97 -12.33
CA TYR A 36 5.70 -19.27 -12.46
C TYR A 36 6.10 -19.62 -13.91
N VAL A 37 5.37 -20.52 -14.57
CA VAL A 37 5.68 -20.96 -15.94
C VAL A 37 5.51 -19.82 -16.96
N LEU A 38 4.53 -18.94 -16.76
CA LEU A 38 4.35 -17.75 -17.59
C LEU A 38 5.37 -16.64 -17.28
N GLY A 39 6.17 -16.78 -16.22
CA GLY A 39 7.10 -15.73 -15.78
C GLY A 39 6.41 -14.51 -15.17
N ILE A 40 5.16 -14.64 -14.71
CA ILE A 40 4.48 -13.62 -13.89
C ILE A 40 5.15 -13.55 -12.51
N THR A 41 5.58 -14.69 -11.97
CA THR A 41 6.34 -14.79 -10.72
C THR A 41 7.64 -15.55 -10.98
N ASP A 42 8.71 -15.20 -10.25
CA ASP A 42 10.02 -15.84 -10.41
C ASP A 42 10.27 -16.97 -9.39
N LEU A 43 9.32 -17.20 -8.47
CA LEU A 43 9.39 -18.24 -7.44
C LEU A 43 8.69 -19.54 -7.89
N CYS A 44 9.42 -20.66 -7.83
CA CYS A 44 8.84 -21.98 -8.11
C CYS A 44 8.00 -22.47 -6.91
N PRO A 45 6.67 -22.58 -7.01
CA PRO A 45 5.82 -22.93 -5.88
C PRO A 45 6.09 -24.33 -5.33
N ILE A 46 6.42 -25.29 -6.20
CA ILE A 46 6.72 -26.67 -5.81
C ILE A 46 7.97 -26.72 -4.92
N ARG A 47 9.00 -25.94 -5.27
CA ARG A 47 10.27 -25.90 -4.51
C ARG A 47 10.08 -25.39 -3.09
N TYR A 48 9.14 -24.46 -2.89
CA TYR A 48 8.91 -23.79 -1.62
C TYR A 48 7.62 -24.24 -0.90
N GLY A 49 6.92 -25.25 -1.42
CA GLY A 49 5.67 -25.74 -0.86
C GLY A 49 4.56 -24.70 -0.82
N LEU A 50 4.53 -23.78 -1.79
CA LEU A 50 3.50 -22.74 -1.88
C LEU A 50 2.21 -23.33 -2.46
N LEU A 51 1.09 -23.05 -1.82
CA LEU A 51 -0.22 -23.64 -2.15
C LEU A 51 -0.97 -22.78 -3.17
N PHE A 52 -1.53 -23.42 -4.20
CA PHE A 52 -2.34 -22.77 -5.22
C PHE A 52 -3.68 -22.29 -4.66
N GLU A 53 -4.27 -23.04 -3.74
CA GLU A 53 -5.58 -22.79 -3.13
C GLU A 53 -5.61 -21.50 -2.31
N ARG A 54 -4.45 -21.04 -1.83
CA ARG A 54 -4.30 -19.74 -1.18
C ARG A 54 -4.44 -18.58 -2.18
N PHE A 55 -4.13 -18.82 -3.44
CA PHE A 55 -4.29 -17.85 -4.53
C PHE A 55 -5.70 -17.89 -5.11
N LEU A 56 -6.17 -19.08 -5.48
CA LEU A 56 -7.49 -19.27 -6.06
C LEU A 56 -8.16 -20.46 -5.39
N ASN A 57 -9.10 -20.17 -4.48
CA ASN A 57 -9.84 -21.20 -3.79
C ASN A 57 -11.01 -21.69 -4.66
N PRO A 58 -11.10 -22.97 -5.02
CA PRO A 58 -12.20 -23.50 -5.83
C PRO A 58 -13.57 -23.40 -5.14
N GLU A 59 -13.62 -23.40 -3.80
CA GLU A 59 -14.86 -23.29 -3.01
C GLU A 59 -15.33 -21.85 -2.84
N ARG A 60 -14.47 -20.86 -3.13
CA ARG A 60 -14.79 -19.43 -3.05
C ARG A 60 -14.46 -18.77 -4.38
N VAL A 61 -15.49 -18.52 -5.19
CA VAL A 61 -15.35 -17.81 -6.47
C VAL A 61 -15.14 -16.31 -6.21
N SER A 62 -13.92 -15.93 -5.84
CA SER A 62 -13.45 -14.56 -5.86
C SER A 62 -12.47 -14.35 -7.02
N PRO A 63 -12.51 -13.19 -7.70
CA PRO A 63 -11.47 -12.85 -8.68
C PRO A 63 -10.08 -12.97 -8.04
N PRO A 64 -9.11 -13.58 -8.74
CA PRO A 64 -7.73 -13.60 -8.27
C PRO A 64 -7.15 -12.18 -8.29
N ASP A 65 -6.33 -11.86 -7.30
CA ASP A 65 -5.60 -10.61 -7.23
C ASP A 65 -4.10 -10.87 -7.41
N ILE A 66 -3.52 -10.34 -8.49
CA ILE A 66 -2.10 -10.46 -8.80
C ILE A 66 -1.45 -9.09 -8.60
N ASP A 67 -0.79 -8.93 -7.46
CA ASP A 67 0.05 -7.78 -7.18
C ASP A 67 1.41 -7.93 -7.87
N VAL A 68 1.79 -6.89 -8.63
CA VAL A 68 3.06 -6.84 -9.36
C VAL A 68 3.82 -5.58 -8.98
N ASP A 69 5.07 -5.77 -8.56
CA ASP A 69 5.98 -4.67 -8.24
C ASP A 69 6.86 -4.35 -9.44
N PHE A 70 6.90 -3.08 -9.84
CA PHE A 70 7.80 -2.56 -10.88
C PHE A 70 8.79 -1.58 -10.26
N CYS A 71 9.98 -1.48 -10.84
CA CYS A 71 10.95 -0.44 -10.50
C CYS A 71 10.29 0.96 -10.57
N PRO A 72 10.32 1.78 -9.50
CA PRO A 72 9.64 3.08 -9.46
C PRO A 72 10.02 4.00 -10.61
N ASP A 73 11.31 4.04 -10.98
CA ASP A 73 11.84 4.94 -11.99
C ASP A 73 11.34 4.64 -13.41
N ARG A 74 11.01 3.38 -13.70
CA ARG A 74 10.60 2.89 -15.03
C ARG A 74 9.17 2.38 -15.08
N ARG A 75 8.41 2.50 -13.98
CA ARG A 75 7.01 2.05 -13.90
C ARG A 75 6.11 2.77 -14.91
N GLU A 76 6.34 4.05 -15.14
CA GLU A 76 5.55 4.85 -16.09
C GLU A 76 5.67 4.34 -17.54
N GLU A 77 6.79 3.73 -17.93
CA GLU A 77 6.94 3.11 -19.25
C GLU A 77 5.95 1.94 -19.43
N VAL A 78 5.77 1.13 -18.39
CA VAL A 78 4.83 0.00 -18.39
C VAL A 78 3.38 0.50 -18.40
N ILE A 79 3.08 1.54 -17.63
CA ILE A 79 1.75 2.19 -17.65
C ILE A 79 1.46 2.74 -19.04
N GLY A 80 2.42 3.42 -19.66
CA GLY A 80 2.31 3.92 -21.03
C GLY A 80 2.07 2.81 -22.05
N TYR A 81 2.75 1.66 -21.91
CA TYR A 81 2.49 0.48 -22.74
C TYR A 81 1.05 -0.03 -22.61
N VAL A 82 0.58 -0.25 -21.38
CA VAL A 82 -0.77 -0.74 -21.09
C VAL A 82 -1.81 0.23 -21.65
N ARG A 83 -1.61 1.53 -21.44
CA ARG A 83 -2.48 2.59 -21.96
C ARG A 83 -2.52 2.65 -23.48
N ASN A 84 -1.38 2.55 -24.16
CA ASN A 84 -1.32 2.51 -25.63
C ASN A 84 -1.99 1.26 -26.20
N LYS A 85 -1.85 0.12 -25.52
CA LYS A 85 -2.36 -1.17 -25.99
C LYS A 85 -3.86 -1.37 -25.75
N TYR A 86 -4.34 -1.02 -24.57
CA TYR A 86 -5.73 -1.24 -24.15
C TYR A 86 -6.61 0.01 -24.31
N GLY A 87 -6.01 1.15 -24.65
CA GLY A 87 -6.69 2.41 -24.95
C GLY A 87 -6.62 3.41 -23.81
N GLU A 88 -6.34 4.68 -24.15
CA GLU A 88 -6.18 5.79 -23.20
C GLU A 88 -7.37 5.92 -22.24
N ARG A 89 -8.59 5.72 -22.76
CA ARG A 89 -9.84 5.88 -22.00
C ARG A 89 -10.21 4.66 -21.16
N ALA A 90 -9.49 3.56 -21.30
CA ALA A 90 -9.74 2.30 -20.60
C ALA A 90 -8.76 2.06 -19.44
N VAL A 91 -7.76 2.93 -19.25
CA VAL A 91 -6.70 2.78 -18.24
C VAL A 91 -6.64 4.04 -17.38
N ALA A 92 -6.83 3.88 -16.07
CA ALA A 92 -6.76 4.98 -15.11
C ALA A 92 -5.98 4.54 -13.86
N GLN A 93 -5.41 5.51 -13.15
CA GLN A 93 -4.81 5.27 -11.85
C GLN A 93 -5.87 5.34 -10.75
N ILE A 94 -5.71 4.52 -9.72
CA ILE A 94 -6.54 4.55 -8.52
C ILE A 94 -5.88 5.50 -7.53
N ILE A 95 -6.64 6.49 -7.04
CA ILE A 95 -6.15 7.46 -6.06
C ILE A 95 -6.11 6.85 -4.66
N THR A 96 -5.15 7.29 -3.84
CA THR A 96 -5.15 7.04 -2.40
C THR A 96 -5.59 8.32 -1.69
N PHE A 97 -6.61 8.22 -0.83
CA PHE A 97 -7.04 9.35 -0.02
C PHE A 97 -6.13 9.52 1.20
N GLY A 98 -5.50 10.68 1.31
CA GLY A 98 -4.84 11.09 2.54
C GLY A 98 -5.88 11.51 3.58
N THR A 99 -5.87 10.86 4.75
CA THR A 99 -6.67 11.27 5.91
C THR A 99 -5.78 11.96 6.94
N MET A 100 -6.37 12.79 7.81
CA MET A 100 -5.62 13.39 8.92
C MET A 100 -5.28 12.33 9.97
N GLY A 101 -4.02 11.90 10.00
CA GLY A 101 -3.49 11.08 11.09
C GLY A 101 -3.43 11.87 12.40
N ALA A 102 -3.52 11.18 13.54
CA ALA A 102 -3.55 11.81 14.87
C ALA A 102 -2.40 12.81 15.11
N LYS A 103 -1.17 12.48 14.68
CA LYS A 103 -0.02 13.39 14.79
C LYS A 103 -0.15 14.64 13.92
N MET A 104 -0.64 14.47 12.69
CA MET A 104 -0.87 15.60 11.78
C MET A 104 -1.96 16.50 12.32
N ALA A 105 -3.06 15.92 12.82
CA ALA A 105 -4.15 16.67 13.42
C ALA A 105 -3.67 17.56 14.57
N VAL A 106 -2.85 17.04 15.48
CA VAL A 106 -2.28 17.86 16.59
C VAL A 106 -1.39 18.98 16.06
N ARG A 107 -0.53 18.70 15.08
CA ARG A 107 0.38 19.72 14.51
C ARG A 107 -0.40 20.82 13.77
N ASP A 108 -1.40 20.44 12.98
CA ASP A 108 -2.17 21.38 12.18
C ASP A 108 -3.11 22.23 13.04
N VAL A 109 -3.81 21.62 14.01
CA VAL A 109 -4.65 22.36 14.96
C VAL A 109 -3.80 23.27 15.85
N GLY A 110 -2.67 22.78 16.38
CA GLY A 110 -1.78 23.59 17.19
C GLY A 110 -1.19 24.79 16.43
N ARG A 111 -0.88 24.64 15.13
CA ARG A 111 -0.49 25.76 14.27
C ARG A 111 -1.59 26.82 14.16
N VAL A 112 -2.84 26.39 13.98
CA VAL A 112 -4.00 27.31 13.92
C VAL A 112 -4.22 28.02 15.26
N MET A 113 -3.92 27.34 16.38
CA MET A 113 -4.00 27.91 17.73
C MET A 113 -2.81 28.83 18.09
N GLY A 114 -1.85 29.04 17.18
CA GLY A 114 -0.69 29.91 17.41
C GLY A 114 0.43 29.28 18.26
N MET A 115 0.38 27.97 18.51
CA MET A 115 1.45 27.25 19.20
C MET A 115 2.71 27.16 18.34
N SER A 116 3.89 27.15 18.97
CA SER A 116 5.13 27.00 18.23
C SER A 116 5.29 25.60 17.61
N PHE A 117 6.12 25.49 16.58
CA PHE A 117 6.44 24.19 15.98
C PHE A 117 7.08 23.21 16.99
N GLY A 118 7.91 23.72 17.91
CA GLY A 118 8.56 22.91 18.94
C GLY A 118 7.54 22.29 19.90
N GLU A 119 6.57 23.07 20.37
CA GLU A 119 5.52 22.62 21.28
C GLU A 119 4.62 21.58 20.60
N THR A 120 4.12 21.89 19.40
CA THR A 120 3.25 20.98 18.65
C THR A 120 3.94 19.69 18.24
N SER A 121 5.24 19.73 17.90
CA SER A 121 6.00 18.49 17.63
C SER A 121 6.16 17.66 18.90
N ARG A 122 6.51 18.28 20.03
CA ARG A 122 6.63 17.58 21.31
C ARG A 122 5.35 16.81 21.66
N ILE A 123 4.19 17.47 21.56
CA ILE A 123 2.88 16.83 21.85
C ILE A 123 2.59 15.71 20.83
N ALA A 124 2.82 15.96 19.54
CA ALA A 124 2.58 14.95 18.51
C ALA A 124 3.51 13.73 18.63
N ASP A 125 4.73 13.89 19.16
CA ASP A 125 5.68 12.80 19.33
C ASP A 125 5.28 11.83 20.45
N LEU A 126 4.50 12.28 21.43
CA LEU A 126 3.90 11.43 22.47
C LEU A 126 2.86 10.44 21.92
N ILE A 127 2.29 10.69 20.75
CA ILE A 127 1.32 9.77 20.13
C ILE A 127 2.04 8.51 19.65
N PRO A 128 1.57 7.29 20.00
CA PRO A 128 2.16 6.04 19.54
C PRO A 128 2.27 5.95 18.01
N LYS A 129 3.40 5.43 17.52
CA LYS A 129 3.68 5.25 16.08
C LYS A 129 3.08 3.95 15.54
N VAL A 130 1.79 3.73 15.80
CA VAL A 130 1.05 2.57 15.28
C VAL A 130 0.16 2.99 14.10
N PRO A 131 0.07 2.20 13.01
CA PRO A 131 -0.85 2.47 11.92
C PRO A 131 -2.29 2.61 12.44
N GLY A 132 -2.98 3.68 12.07
CA GLY A 132 -4.35 3.94 12.50
C GLY A 132 -4.51 4.42 13.96
N ALA A 133 -3.43 4.91 14.60
CA ALA A 133 -3.49 5.48 15.94
C ALA A 133 -4.57 6.58 16.04
N LYS A 134 -5.46 6.46 17.04
CA LYS A 134 -6.47 7.45 17.37
C LYS A 134 -6.05 8.27 18.59
N LEU A 135 -6.40 9.55 18.61
CA LEU A 135 -6.13 10.44 19.75
C LEU A 135 -6.79 9.95 21.05
N SER A 136 -8.02 9.42 20.95
CA SER A 136 -8.74 8.84 22.09
C SER A 136 -7.98 7.70 22.77
N ASP A 137 -7.27 6.89 21.97
CA ASP A 137 -6.53 5.74 22.46
C ASP A 137 -5.17 6.19 23.02
N ALA A 138 -4.52 7.14 22.34
CA ALA A 138 -3.29 7.77 22.83
C ALA A 138 -3.48 8.43 24.21
N LEU A 139 -4.59 9.14 24.42
CA LEU A 139 -4.92 9.77 25.72
C LEU A 139 -5.14 8.75 26.85
N LYS A 140 -5.59 7.53 26.53
CA LYS A 140 -5.75 6.46 27.53
C LYS A 140 -4.43 5.77 27.85
N GLN A 141 -3.56 5.63 26.86
CA GLN A 141 -2.31 4.87 26.95
C GLN A 141 -1.13 5.67 27.46
N VAL A 142 -1.10 6.99 27.21
CA VAL A 142 0.03 7.86 27.52
C VAL A 142 -0.37 8.86 28.62
N PRO A 143 0.01 8.62 29.89
CA PRO A 143 -0.34 9.50 30.99
C PRO A 143 0.12 10.95 30.81
N GLU A 144 1.31 11.16 30.23
CA GLU A 144 1.83 12.51 29.96
C GLU A 144 0.92 13.29 29.00
N LEU A 145 0.45 12.66 27.92
CA LEU A 145 -0.46 13.28 26.95
C LEU A 145 -1.81 13.64 27.60
N ARG A 146 -2.30 12.79 28.51
CA ARG A 146 -3.52 13.05 29.27
C ARG A 146 -3.35 14.22 30.23
N ASN A 147 -2.22 14.29 30.93
CA ASN A 147 -1.96 15.37 31.87
C ASN A 147 -1.87 16.71 31.14
N LEU A 148 -1.16 16.78 30.01
CA LEU A 148 -1.09 17.98 29.17
C LEU A 148 -2.48 18.44 28.69
N ALA A 149 -3.36 17.50 28.33
CA ALA A 149 -4.72 17.83 27.91
C ALA A 149 -5.61 18.34 29.07
N GLN A 150 -5.26 18.05 30.32
CA GLN A 150 -5.99 18.48 31.51
C GLN A 150 -5.42 19.76 32.13
N GLU A 151 -4.11 19.97 32.04
CA GLU A 151 -3.42 21.14 32.59
C GLU A 151 -3.85 22.46 31.93
N ASP A 152 -4.22 22.44 30.64
CA ASP A 152 -4.70 23.62 29.89
C ASP A 152 -6.19 23.93 30.09
N SER A 153 -6.88 23.29 31.04
CA SER A 153 -8.28 23.62 31.38
C SER A 153 -8.46 25.00 32.03
N VAL A 154 -7.38 25.79 32.21
CA VAL A 154 -7.44 27.11 32.86
C VAL A 154 -6.44 28.07 32.21
N LYS A 155 -6.94 28.91 31.30
CA LYS A 155 -6.97 30.38 31.47
C LYS A 155 -7.85 31.04 30.39
N PRO A 156 -8.88 31.81 30.76
CA PRO A 156 -9.67 32.62 29.84
C PRO A 156 -8.85 33.76 29.21
#